data_AF-A0ABD8B4U1-F1
#
_entry.id   AF-A0ABD8B4U1-F1
#
_cell.length_a   1.000
_cell.length_b   1.000
_cell.length_c   1.000
_cell.angle_alpha   90.00
_cell.angle_beta   90.00
_cell.angle_gamma   90.00
#
_symmetry.space_group_name_H-M   'P 1'
#
loop_
_entity.id
_entity.type
_entity.pdbx_description
1 polymer ?
#
loop_
_entity_poly.entity_id
_entity_poly.type
_entity_poly.pdbx_seq_one_letter_code
_entity_poly.pdbx_strand_id
1 'polypeptide(L)'
;MSSAALHALPELAQRFGVPEAATLRMAQDIEDRTAPAPGSTRRRESVRRLELALFQVKRDTLTDLRDAGRIDDMVLRTVQEVLDVEEVRLGRKANHAAAESSRDDPARS
;
A
#
# COMPACT_ATOMS: atom_id res chain seq x y z
N MET A 1 8.92 -12.62 -10.86
CA MET A 1 8.56 -13.38 -9.64
C MET A 1 7.09 -13.76 -9.56
N SER A 2 6.15 -12.97 -10.11
CA SER A 2 4.70 -13.27 -10.07
C SER A 2 4.29 -14.63 -10.65
N SER A 3 4.77 -14.96 -11.86
CA SER A 3 4.41 -16.20 -12.57
C SER A 3 4.78 -17.46 -11.77
N ALA A 4 5.94 -17.50 -11.12
CA ALA A 4 6.35 -18.64 -10.31
C ALA A 4 5.44 -18.85 -9.07
N ALA A 5 4.99 -17.75 -8.45
CA ALA A 5 4.07 -17.82 -7.31
C ALA A 5 2.67 -18.30 -7.73
N LEU A 6 2.16 -17.83 -8.88
CA LEU A 6 0.88 -18.28 -9.44
C LEU A 6 0.93 -19.77 -9.83
N HIS A 7 2.06 -20.24 -10.39
CA HIS A 7 2.23 -21.65 -10.74
C HIS A 7 2.30 -22.58 -9.53
N ALA A 8 2.90 -22.15 -8.42
CA ALA A 8 3.02 -22.97 -7.21
C ALA A 8 1.74 -23.00 -6.35
N LEU A 9 0.84 -22.02 -6.53
CA LEU A 9 -0.34 -21.81 -5.68
C LEU A 9 -1.26 -23.04 -5.58
N PRO A 10 -1.62 -23.72 -6.69
CA PRO A 10 -2.53 -24.86 -6.63
C PRO A 10 -1.96 -26.06 -5.87
N GLU A 11 -0.65 -26.32 -6.03
CA GLU A 11 0.03 -27.41 -5.33
C GLU A 11 0.12 -27.14 -3.82
N LEU A 12 0.45 -25.89 -3.45
CA LEU A 12 0.50 -25.47 -2.06
C LEU A 12 -0.90 -25.48 -1.42
N ALA A 13 -1.92 -25.05 -2.14
CA ALA A 13 -3.29 -25.08 -1.65
C ALA A 13 -3.76 -26.50 -1.34
N GLN A 14 -3.47 -27.48 -2.21
CA GLN A 14 -3.75 -28.89 -1.93
C GLN A 14 -2.97 -29.39 -0.71
N ARG A 15 -1.67 -29.07 -0.64
CA ARG A 15 -0.80 -29.50 0.47
C ARG A 15 -1.29 -29.00 1.84
N PHE A 16 -1.87 -27.80 1.88
CA PHE A 16 -2.35 -27.17 3.10
C PHE A 16 -3.89 -27.26 3.28
N GLY A 17 -4.60 -27.95 2.39
CA GLY A 17 -6.06 -28.11 2.48
C GLY A 17 -6.83 -26.79 2.35
N VAL A 18 -6.30 -25.83 1.59
CA VAL A 18 -6.91 -24.52 1.38
C VAL A 18 -8.08 -24.66 0.39
N PRO A 19 -9.29 -24.17 0.73
CA PRO A 19 -10.43 -24.22 -0.18
C PRO A 19 -10.17 -23.48 -1.50
N GLU A 20 -10.69 -24.02 -2.60
CA GLU A 20 -10.51 -23.47 -3.95
C GLU A 20 -10.88 -21.98 -4.05
N ALA A 21 -11.97 -21.56 -3.41
CA ALA A 21 -12.39 -20.15 -3.37
C ALA A 21 -11.34 -19.22 -2.71
N ALA A 22 -10.62 -19.71 -1.69
CA ALA A 22 -9.55 -18.95 -1.05
C ALA A 22 -8.29 -18.91 -1.92
N THR A 23 -7.97 -20.02 -2.59
CA THR A 23 -6.88 -20.13 -3.56
C THR A 23 -7.08 -19.21 -4.75
N LEU A 24 -8.28 -19.17 -5.33
CA LEU A 24 -8.64 -18.28 -6.44
C LEU A 24 -8.54 -16.80 -6.05
N ARG A 25 -8.99 -16.44 -4.84
CA ARG A 25 -8.82 -15.07 -4.32
C ARG A 25 -7.35 -14.70 -4.18
N MET A 26 -6.53 -15.61 -3.68
CA MET A 26 -5.10 -15.36 -3.50
C MET A 26 -4.34 -15.28 -4.84
N ALA A 27 -4.76 -16.03 -5.86
CA ALA A 27 -4.26 -15.89 -7.23
C ALA A 27 -4.60 -14.51 -7.81
N GLN A 28 -5.86 -14.08 -7.69
CA GLN A 28 -6.30 -12.77 -8.15
C GLN A 28 -5.52 -11.63 -7.48
N ASP A 29 -5.28 -11.72 -6.16
CA ASP A 29 -4.49 -10.73 -5.44
C ASP A 29 -3.03 -10.65 -5.93
N ILE A 30 -2.43 -11.78 -6.32
CA ILE A 30 -1.07 -11.83 -6.87
C ILE A 30 -1.07 -11.22 -8.28
N GLU A 31 -2.05 -11.55 -9.12
CA GLU A 31 -2.23 -10.98 -10.44
C GLU A 31 -2.46 -9.46 -10.38
N ASP A 32 -3.34 -8.97 -9.52
CA ASP A 32 -3.64 -7.55 -9.36
C ASP A 32 -2.41 -6.73 -8.92
N ARG A 33 -1.52 -7.35 -8.11
CA ARG A 33 -0.27 -6.73 -7.67
C ARG A 33 0.80 -6.70 -8.77
N THR A 34 0.65 -7.50 -9.81
CA THR A 34 1.72 -7.78 -10.78
C THR A 34 1.35 -7.49 -12.22
N ALA A 35 0.07 -7.25 -12.50
CA ALA A 35 -0.42 -6.78 -13.79
C ALA A 35 0.05 -5.35 -14.07
N PRO A 36 0.78 -5.10 -15.17
CA PRO A 36 1.09 -3.76 -15.63
C PRO A 36 -0.15 -3.20 -16.35
N ALA A 37 -1.02 -2.48 -15.62
CA ALA A 37 -2.21 -1.87 -16.21
C ALA A 37 -2.07 -0.34 -16.34
N PRO A 38 -2.32 0.26 -17.53
CA PRO A 38 -2.25 1.71 -17.76
C PRO A 38 -3.24 2.57 -16.95
N GLY A 39 -4.24 1.94 -16.29
CA GLY A 39 -5.14 2.61 -15.33
C GLY A 39 -4.79 2.39 -13.86
N SER A 40 -3.88 1.46 -13.57
CA SER A 40 -3.53 1.06 -12.20
C SER A 40 -2.57 2.03 -11.53
N THR A 41 -1.69 2.70 -12.28
CA THR A 41 -0.80 3.75 -11.77
C THR A 41 -1.61 4.95 -11.26
N ARG A 42 -2.53 5.47 -12.07
CA ARG A 42 -3.40 6.60 -11.68
C ARG A 42 -4.31 6.24 -10.51
N ARG A 43 -4.89 5.04 -10.49
CA ARG A 43 -5.71 4.58 -9.35
C ARG A 43 -4.87 4.42 -8.08
N ARG A 44 -3.69 3.81 -8.16
CA ARG A 44 -2.74 3.71 -7.04
C ARG A 44 -2.29 5.08 -6.55
N GLU A 45 -2.05 6.01 -7.46
CA GLU A 45 -1.69 7.39 -7.12
C GLU A 45 -2.84 8.11 -6.41
N SER A 46 -4.08 8.01 -6.90
CA SER A 46 -5.25 8.59 -6.26
C SER A 46 -5.52 8.00 -4.87
N VAL A 47 -5.46 6.66 -4.73
CA VAL A 47 -5.58 5.97 -3.43
C VAL A 47 -4.50 6.47 -2.47
N ARG A 48 -3.27 6.65 -2.96
CA ARG A 48 -2.17 7.11 -2.14
C ARG A 48 -2.27 8.59 -1.77
N ARG A 49 -2.74 9.46 -2.66
CA ARG A 49 -3.05 10.86 -2.31
C ARG A 49 -4.13 10.92 -1.23
N LEU A 50 -5.14 10.04 -1.30
CA LEU A 50 -6.15 9.91 -0.27
C LEU A 50 -5.56 9.43 1.07
N GLU A 51 -4.68 8.43 1.05
CA GLU A 51 -3.97 7.96 2.24
C GLU A 51 -3.17 9.10 2.89
N LEU A 52 -2.38 9.85 2.12
CA LEU A 52 -1.62 11.01 2.62
C LEU A 52 -2.52 12.10 3.21
N ALA A 53 -3.62 12.44 2.54
CA ALA A 53 -4.59 13.39 3.07
C ALA A 53 -5.19 12.91 4.41
N LEU A 54 -5.43 11.60 4.55
CA LEU A 54 -5.92 11.01 5.79
C LEU A 54 -4.88 11.06 6.92
N PHE A 55 -3.58 11.01 6.61
CA PHE A 55 -2.52 11.22 7.61
C PHE A 55 -2.59 12.63 8.21
N GLN A 56 -2.84 13.65 7.39
CA GLN A 56 -3.03 15.03 7.85
C GLN A 56 -4.18 15.10 8.87
N VAL A 57 -5.34 14.55 8.51
CA VAL A 57 -6.53 14.52 9.39
C VAL A 57 -6.25 13.79 10.71
N LYS A 58 -5.50 12.70 10.68
CA LYS A 58 -5.12 11.96 11.90
C LYS A 58 -4.22 12.80 12.82
N ARG A 59 -3.26 13.55 12.26
CA ARG A 59 -2.39 14.44 13.05
C ARG A 59 -3.19 15.58 13.70
N ASP A 60 -4.10 16.18 12.95
CA ASP A 60 -4.97 17.24 13.46
C ASP A 60 -5.84 16.70 14.61
N THR A 61 -6.44 15.53 14.41
CA THR A 61 -7.26 14.86 15.45
C THR A 61 -6.46 14.55 16.72
N LEU A 62 -5.21 14.10 16.60
CA LEU A 62 -4.35 13.85 17.76
C LEU A 62 -4.02 15.14 18.53
N THR A 63 -3.85 16.24 17.79
CA THR A 63 -3.62 17.56 18.38
C THR A 63 -4.87 18.01 19.14
N ASP A 64 -6.05 17.88 18.53
CA ASP A 64 -7.34 18.20 19.18
C ASP A 64 -7.56 17.36 20.45
N LEU A 65 -7.21 16.07 20.42
CA LEU A 65 -7.32 15.20 21.59
C LEU A 65 -6.39 15.64 22.73
N ARG A 66 -5.17 16.10 22.41
CA ARG A 66 -4.24 16.62 23.40
C ARG A 66 -4.72 17.95 23.96
N ASP A 67 -5.20 18.85 23.09
CA ASP A 67 -5.71 20.16 23.50
C ASP A 67 -6.98 20.04 24.35
N ALA A 68 -7.79 19.00 24.12
CA ALA A 68 -8.91 18.62 24.97
C ALA A 68 -8.52 17.86 26.26
N GLY A 69 -7.22 17.66 26.51
CA GLY A 69 -6.70 16.95 27.68
C GLY A 69 -7.05 15.46 27.72
N ARG A 70 -7.40 14.85 26.57
CA ARG A 70 -7.80 13.44 26.45
C ARG A 70 -6.59 12.50 26.34
N ILE A 71 -5.46 13.03 25.89
CA ILE A 71 -4.16 12.35 25.83
C ILE A 71 -3.08 13.31 26.33
N ASP A 72 -1.99 12.75 26.85
CA ASP A 72 -0.82 13.52 27.26
C ASP A 72 0.19 13.72 26.11
N ASP A 73 1.18 14.58 26.33
CA ASP A 73 2.23 14.89 25.35
C ASP A 73 3.13 13.68 25.02
N MET A 74 3.24 12.69 25.91
CA MET A 74 4.01 11.48 25.66
C MET A 74 3.28 10.57 24.67
N VAL A 75 1.96 10.41 24.84
CA VAL A 75 1.09 9.70 23.91
C VAL A 75 1.07 10.40 22.56
N LEU A 76 0.92 11.74 22.54
CA LEU A 76 0.94 12.52 21.31
C LEU A 76 2.24 12.28 20.52
N ARG A 77 3.40 12.41 21.18
CA ARG A 77 4.71 12.19 20.56
C ARG A 77 4.87 10.78 20.02
N THR A 78 4.51 9.76 20.81
CA THR A 78 4.66 8.35 20.40
C THR A 78 3.83 8.03 19.16
N VAL A 79 2.59 8.51 19.10
CA VAL A 79 1.71 8.25 17.96
C VAL A 79 2.17 9.06 16.74
N GLN A 80 2.63 10.31 16.92
CA GLN A 80 3.21 11.10 15.84
C GLN A 80 4.43 10.43 15.22
N GLU A 81 5.35 9.89 16.02
CA GLU A 81 6.53 9.16 15.52
C GLU A 81 6.15 7.96 14.62
N VAL A 82 5.11 7.21 15.01
CA VAL A 82 4.59 6.10 14.19
C VAL A 82 3.98 6.61 12.89
N LEU A 83 3.22 7.70 12.94
CA LEU A 83 2.61 8.30 11.75
C LEU A 83 3.67 8.87 10.80
N ASP A 84 4.75 9.46 11.31
CA ASP A 84 5.86 10.03 10.53
C ASP A 84 6.60 8.94 9.76
N VAL A 85 6.89 7.80 10.40
CA VAL A 85 7.52 6.65 9.74
C VAL A 85 6.64 6.12 8.63
N GLU A 86 5.34 5.99 8.87
CA GLU A 86 4.40 5.52 7.87
C GLU A 86 4.24 6.51 6.70
N GLU A 87 4.22 7.82 6.96
CA GLU A 87 4.19 8.84 5.93
C GLU A 87 5.44 8.80 5.05
N VAL A 88 6.64 8.67 5.63
CA VAL A 88 7.90 8.54 4.87
C VAL A 88 7.89 7.25 4.04
N ARG A 89 7.42 6.13 4.61
CA ARG A 89 7.31 4.85 3.90
C ARG A 89 6.36 4.96 2.72
N LEU A 90 5.22 5.62 2.91
CA LEU A 90 4.29 5.93 1.84
C LEU A 90 4.94 6.86 0.82
N GLY A 91 5.59 7.94 1.23
CA GLY A 91 6.34 8.88 0.38
C GLY A 91 7.35 8.18 -0.53
N ARG A 92 8.20 7.31 0.00
CA ARG A 92 9.19 6.54 -0.78
C ARG A 92 8.56 5.64 -1.84
N LYS A 93 7.38 5.08 -1.56
CA LYS A 93 6.62 4.30 -2.55
C LYS A 93 6.17 5.16 -3.75
N ALA A 94 6.01 6.51 -3.64
CA ALA A 94 5.80 7.39 -4.81
C ALA A 94 6.99 7.30 -5.71
N ASN A 95 8.16 7.58 -5.12
CA ASN A 95 9.35 7.85 -5.89
C ASN A 95 9.76 6.58 -6.64
N HIS A 96 9.51 5.40 -6.05
CA HIS A 96 9.69 4.13 -6.74
C HIS A 96 8.66 3.89 -7.86
N ALA A 97 7.37 4.11 -7.60
CA ALA A 97 6.32 3.96 -8.61
C ALA A 97 6.48 4.93 -9.80
N ALA A 98 6.97 6.16 -9.54
CA ALA A 98 7.28 7.14 -10.57
C ALA A 98 8.50 6.74 -11.41
N ALA A 99 9.53 6.16 -10.78
CA ALA A 99 10.72 5.66 -11.47
C ALA A 99 10.43 4.43 -12.34
N GLU A 100 9.50 3.56 -11.93
CA GLU A 100 9.02 2.43 -12.73
C GLU A 100 8.17 2.89 -13.92
N SER A 101 7.28 3.87 -13.73
CA SER A 101 6.46 4.42 -14.81
C SER A 101 7.26 5.16 -15.88
N SER A 102 8.47 5.63 -15.58
CA SER A 102 9.36 6.30 -16.56
C SER A 102 10.20 5.32 -17.39
N ARG A 103 10.26 4.03 -17.02
CA ARG A 103 11.01 3.00 -17.76
C ARG A 103 10.16 2.29 -18.83
N ASP A 104 8.84 2.35 -18.71
CA ASP A 104 7.87 1.72 -19.62
C ASP A 104 7.43 2.63 -20.78
N ASP A 105 8.20 3.66 -21.15
CA ASP A 105 7.94 4.51 -22.31
C ASP A 105 8.81 4.09 -23.52
N PRO A 106 8.33 3.20 -24.42
CA PRO A 106 9.07 2.80 -25.62
C PRO A 106 8.94 3.81 -26.78
N ALA A 107 8.34 4.99 -26.58
CA ALA A 107 8.09 5.95 -27.66
C ALA A 107 9.02 7.18 -27.64
N ARG A 108 10.33 6.93 -27.66
CA ARG A 108 11.31 7.91 -28.18
C ARG A 108 12.31 7.24 -29.11
N SER A 109 11.94 7.15 -30.39
CA SER A 109 12.84 7.06 -31.54
C SER A 109 12.15 7.66 -32.75
#